data_AF-G9AF83-F1
#
_entry.id   AF-G9AF83-F1
#
_cell.length_a   1.000
_cell.length_b   1.000
_cell.length_c   1.000
_cell.angle_alpha   90.00
_cell.angle_beta   90.00
_cell.angle_gamma   90.00
#
_symmetry.space_group_name_H-M   'P 1'
#
loop_
_entity.id
_entity.type
_entity.pdbx_description
1 polymer ?
#
loop_
_entity_poly.entity_id
_entity_poly.type
_entity_poly.pdbx_seq_one_letter_code
_entity_poly.pdbx_strand_id
1 'polypeptide(L)'
;MAAAAAPHVARSQNKPRVVVIGGGIGGATVARYLGDLKTMDVTLIETKRRYVTCFFSNLYLAGLRSLASLTFGFEALTERHGVKVIHQAATAVDPGTKTVTLRDGVRLAYDRLVVAAGIAFKSGEIRNYDASAAEIMPHAWNAGPQSELLRRQLESMEDGGVFVIVAPPDPFRCPPAPYERASLVAYYFKQFKPRSKILILDAKDRFSGQELFQEAWGRHYPGMIEWLPRQFTGAVEIVDVAARSVVTEGETFKAAVANIIPAQKAGAIAEKTGLTDASDWCPVDPVTFESTLQRGIHVVGDSIIGGDMPKSAFSTNSQAKACAFAIAASLTGSPQFPSHLFNSCYTFLAPDDAFTNAITFAPEGGKIKTVETFISKVGESAEVRRRTAHQADGWYSAFTADVFGEGS
;
A
#
# COMPACT_ATOMS: atom_id res chain seq x y z
N MET A 1 -58.67 11.72 -1.50
CA MET A 1 -57.39 11.35 -0.84
C MET A 1 -56.36 12.41 -1.18
N ALA A 2 -55.99 13.24 -0.22
CA ALA A 2 -54.97 14.26 -0.38
C ALA A 2 -53.58 13.61 -0.23
N ALA A 3 -52.71 13.81 -1.22
CA ALA A 3 -51.32 13.40 -1.14
C ALA A 3 -50.57 14.37 -0.20
N ALA A 4 -50.10 13.87 0.93
CA ALA A 4 -49.24 14.63 1.83
C ALA A 4 -47.85 14.75 1.19
N ALA A 5 -47.47 15.97 0.81
CA ALA A 5 -46.10 16.28 0.41
C ALA A 5 -45.19 16.15 1.64
N ALA A 6 -44.21 15.25 1.57
CA ALA A 6 -43.18 15.14 2.59
C ALA A 6 -42.37 16.45 2.67
N PRO A 7 -41.95 16.89 3.86
CA PRO A 7 -41.19 18.12 3.99
C PRO A 7 -39.83 17.97 3.30
N HIS A 8 -39.59 18.77 2.26
CA HIS A 8 -38.24 19.02 1.79
C HIS A 8 -37.47 19.67 2.93
N VAL A 9 -36.57 18.91 3.55
CA VAL A 9 -35.56 19.48 4.45
C VAL A 9 -34.76 20.47 3.61
N ALA A 10 -34.97 21.76 3.87
CA ALA A 10 -34.20 22.82 3.26
C ALA A 10 -32.73 22.61 3.65
N ARG A 11 -31.94 22.06 2.73
CA ARG A 11 -30.48 22.01 2.88
C ARG A 11 -30.00 23.45 2.88
N SER A 12 -29.35 23.87 3.97
CA SER A 12 -28.63 25.15 4.01
C SER A 12 -27.72 25.27 2.77
N GLN A 13 -27.53 26.48 2.24
CA GLN A 13 -26.71 26.76 1.06
C GLN A 13 -25.19 26.43 1.19
N ASN A 14 -24.79 25.68 2.23
CA ASN A 14 -23.41 25.26 2.42
C ASN A 14 -23.17 23.92 1.71
N LYS A 15 -22.05 23.82 1.01
CA LYS A 15 -21.58 22.58 0.39
C LYS A 15 -21.39 21.49 1.45
N PRO A 16 -21.76 20.22 1.16
CA PRO A 16 -21.43 19.11 2.05
C PRO A 16 -19.91 19.03 2.29
N ARG A 17 -19.52 18.71 3.52
CA ARG A 17 -18.12 18.63 3.95
C ARG A 17 -17.65 17.19 3.95
N VAL A 18 -16.55 16.93 3.25
CA VAL A 18 -15.87 15.64 3.28
C VAL A 18 -14.47 15.83 3.85
N VAL A 19 -14.18 15.10 4.92
CA VAL A 19 -12.84 15.05 5.51
C VAL A 19 -12.18 13.73 5.11
N VAL A 20 -10.92 13.78 4.71
CA VAL A 20 -10.12 12.62 4.33
C VAL A 20 -8.88 12.57 5.23
N ILE A 21 -8.64 11.45 5.90
CA ILE A 21 -7.46 11.21 6.74
C ILE A 21 -6.47 10.31 6.00
N GLY A 22 -5.28 10.82 5.73
CA GLY A 22 -4.17 10.12 5.06
C GLY A 22 -4.03 10.50 3.59
N GLY A 23 -2.93 11.14 3.22
CA GLY A 23 -2.59 11.58 1.86
C GLY A 23 -1.81 10.56 1.03
N GLY A 24 -1.98 9.27 1.33
CA GLY A 24 -1.48 8.21 0.46
C GLY A 24 -2.36 8.03 -0.78
N ILE A 25 -2.12 6.95 -1.53
CA ILE A 25 -2.86 6.63 -2.76
C ILE A 25 -4.39 6.73 -2.58
N GLY A 26 -4.92 6.13 -1.51
CA GLY A 26 -6.37 6.09 -1.28
C GLY A 26 -6.95 7.48 -1.03
N GLY A 27 -6.42 8.20 -0.05
CA GLY A 27 -6.97 9.50 0.34
C GLY A 27 -6.70 10.60 -0.68
N ALA A 28 -5.54 10.62 -1.35
CA ALA A 28 -5.27 11.54 -2.45
C ALA A 28 -6.24 11.33 -3.62
N THR A 29 -6.49 10.07 -4.00
CA THR A 29 -7.46 9.73 -5.05
C THR A 29 -8.88 10.17 -4.65
N VAL A 30 -9.35 9.82 -3.43
CA VAL A 30 -10.68 10.24 -2.96
C VAL A 30 -10.80 11.77 -2.96
N ALA A 31 -9.81 12.46 -2.40
CA ALA A 31 -9.83 13.91 -2.28
C ALA A 31 -9.86 14.59 -3.65
N ARG A 32 -9.02 14.13 -4.60
CA ARG A 32 -9.03 14.61 -5.98
C ARG A 32 -10.39 14.43 -6.64
N TYR A 33 -10.89 13.20 -6.67
CA TYR A 33 -12.12 12.86 -7.40
C TYR A 33 -13.34 13.59 -6.84
N LEU A 34 -13.43 13.77 -5.51
CA LEU A 34 -14.48 14.60 -4.91
C LEU A 34 -14.28 16.10 -5.19
N GLY A 35 -13.02 16.58 -5.13
CA GLY A 35 -12.66 17.96 -5.42
C GLY A 35 -12.98 18.37 -6.86
N ASP A 36 -12.83 17.46 -7.81
CA ASP A 36 -13.16 17.69 -9.23
C ASP A 36 -14.65 17.96 -9.47
N LEU A 37 -15.53 17.43 -8.62
CA LEU A 37 -16.98 17.66 -8.75
C LEU A 37 -17.39 19.09 -8.36
N LYS A 38 -16.57 19.81 -7.57
CA LYS A 38 -16.82 21.17 -7.07
C LYS A 38 -18.14 21.35 -6.28
N THR A 39 -18.86 20.27 -5.98
CA THR A 39 -20.12 20.28 -5.23
C THR A 39 -19.96 20.17 -3.72
N MET A 40 -18.73 19.94 -3.23
CA MET A 40 -18.41 19.64 -1.84
C MET A 40 -17.17 20.42 -1.38
N ASP A 41 -17.07 20.63 -0.06
CA ASP A 41 -15.86 21.12 0.58
C ASP A 41 -15.01 19.93 1.05
N VAL A 42 -13.87 19.72 0.37
CA VAL A 42 -12.99 18.57 0.63
C VAL A 42 -11.76 19.01 1.39
N THR A 43 -11.53 18.40 2.56
CA THR A 43 -10.34 18.63 3.38
C THR A 43 -9.54 17.34 3.53
N LEU A 44 -8.30 17.33 3.06
CA LEU A 44 -7.33 16.24 3.23
C LEU A 44 -6.39 16.54 4.41
N ILE A 45 -6.29 15.62 5.36
CA ILE A 45 -5.40 15.70 6.52
C ILE A 45 -4.24 14.72 6.28
N GLU A 46 -3.01 15.24 6.19
CA GLU A 46 -1.80 14.43 6.00
C GLU A 46 -0.60 15.05 6.70
N THR A 47 0.03 14.29 7.60
CA THR A 47 1.22 14.73 8.34
C THR A 47 2.43 15.09 7.48
N LYS A 48 2.65 14.37 6.38
CA LYS A 48 3.81 14.51 5.49
C LYS A 48 3.53 15.58 4.45
N ARG A 49 4.55 16.39 4.14
CA ARG A 49 4.47 17.35 3.03
C ARG A 49 4.68 16.73 1.66
N ARG A 50 5.28 15.55 1.63
CA ARG A 50 5.58 14.78 0.42
C ARG A 50 5.23 13.31 0.66
N TYR A 51 4.67 12.66 -0.35
CA TYR A 51 4.44 11.23 -0.37
C TYR A 51 5.52 10.54 -1.19
N VAL A 52 6.13 9.48 -0.65
CA VAL A 52 7.09 8.64 -1.37
C VAL A 52 6.45 7.30 -1.70
N THR A 53 6.41 6.93 -2.98
CA THR A 53 5.77 5.69 -3.41
C THR A 53 6.57 4.47 -2.96
N CYS A 54 5.89 3.53 -2.31
CA CYS A 54 6.50 2.24 -1.97
C CYS A 54 6.59 1.30 -3.18
N PHE A 55 5.61 1.37 -4.09
CA PHE A 55 5.74 0.77 -5.41
C PHE A 55 6.87 1.45 -6.18
N PHE A 56 7.63 0.65 -6.95
CA PHE A 56 8.86 1.06 -7.65
C PHE A 56 10.03 1.45 -6.73
N SER A 57 9.89 1.44 -5.40
CA SER A 57 11.02 1.70 -4.49
C SER A 57 12.12 0.62 -4.57
N ASN A 58 11.78 -0.60 -4.99
CA ASN A 58 12.77 -1.63 -5.26
C ASN A 58 13.70 -1.27 -6.44
N LEU A 59 13.22 -0.51 -7.43
CA LEU A 59 14.08 0.03 -8.49
C LEU A 59 15.06 1.08 -7.95
N TYR A 60 14.64 1.87 -6.97
CA TYR A 60 15.55 2.75 -6.23
C TYR A 60 16.61 1.94 -5.45
N LEU A 61 16.21 0.85 -4.77
CA LEU A 61 17.16 -0.04 -4.09
C LEU A 61 18.17 -0.68 -5.06
N ALA A 62 17.81 -0.86 -6.33
CA ALA A 62 18.69 -1.34 -7.39
C ALA A 62 19.57 -0.26 -8.03
N GLY A 63 19.32 1.03 -7.73
CA GLY A 63 19.98 2.16 -8.39
C GLY A 63 19.44 2.48 -9.79
N LEU A 64 18.26 1.96 -10.13
CA LEU A 64 17.59 2.15 -11.43
C LEU A 64 16.62 3.33 -11.42
N ARG A 65 16.33 3.89 -10.24
CA ARG A 65 15.49 5.08 -10.06
C ARG A 65 16.05 5.97 -8.95
N SER A 66 15.71 7.24 -9.00
CA SER A 66 16.00 8.19 -7.92
C SER A 66 14.84 8.25 -6.92
N LEU A 67 15.12 8.59 -5.66
CA LEU A 67 14.06 8.82 -4.68
C LEU A 67 13.15 9.99 -5.08
N ALA A 68 13.72 11.02 -5.73
CA ALA A 68 12.97 12.16 -6.23
C ALA A 68 11.89 11.74 -7.23
N SER A 69 12.19 10.80 -8.15
CA SER A 69 11.18 10.26 -9.09
C SER A 69 10.06 9.46 -8.42
N LEU A 70 10.20 9.15 -7.13
CA LEU A 70 9.19 8.46 -6.32
C LEU A 70 8.44 9.41 -5.38
N THR A 71 8.75 10.70 -5.40
CA THR A 71 8.32 11.66 -4.39
C THR A 71 7.35 12.68 -5.00
N PHE A 72 6.13 12.71 -4.45
CA PHE A 72 5.04 13.55 -4.92
C PHE A 72 4.62 14.55 -3.86
N GLY A 73 4.18 15.72 -4.32
CA GLY A 73 3.56 16.73 -3.47
C GLY A 73 2.04 16.67 -3.48
N PHE A 74 1.42 17.68 -2.91
CA PHE A 74 -0.04 17.84 -2.82
C PHE A 74 -0.54 19.15 -3.44
N GLU A 75 0.37 19.93 -4.02
CA GLU A 75 0.11 21.27 -4.57
C GLU A 75 -0.97 21.22 -5.65
N ALA A 76 -0.89 20.24 -6.57
CA ALA A 76 -1.90 20.06 -7.61
C ALA A 76 -3.31 19.80 -7.04
N LEU A 77 -3.44 19.04 -5.94
CA LEU A 77 -4.73 18.82 -5.28
C LEU A 77 -5.35 20.14 -4.81
N THR A 78 -4.55 21.07 -4.30
CA THR A 78 -5.02 22.38 -3.87
C THR A 78 -5.27 23.32 -5.04
N GLU A 79 -4.29 23.48 -5.93
CA GLU A 79 -4.30 24.49 -7.00
C GLU A 79 -5.29 24.17 -8.12
N ARG A 80 -5.51 22.88 -8.42
CA ARG A 80 -6.33 22.43 -9.56
C ARG A 80 -7.63 21.78 -9.13
N HIS A 81 -7.57 20.99 -8.06
CA HIS A 81 -8.69 20.17 -7.63
C HIS A 81 -9.52 20.78 -6.50
N GLY A 82 -9.11 21.92 -5.93
CA GLY A 82 -9.89 22.64 -4.91
C GLY A 82 -9.91 21.92 -3.56
N VAL A 83 -8.94 21.06 -3.29
CA VAL A 83 -8.78 20.33 -2.04
C VAL A 83 -8.02 21.18 -1.03
N LYS A 84 -8.59 21.37 0.17
CA LYS A 84 -7.86 21.96 1.28
C LYS A 84 -6.96 20.90 1.92
N VAL A 85 -5.65 21.07 1.85
CA VAL A 85 -4.69 20.15 2.49
C VAL A 85 -4.22 20.73 3.82
N ILE A 86 -4.32 19.94 4.89
CA ILE A 86 -3.89 20.30 6.24
C ILE A 86 -2.76 19.36 6.67
N HIS A 87 -1.59 19.94 6.91
CA HIS A 87 -0.42 19.20 7.38
C HIS A 87 -0.37 19.02 8.90
N GLN A 88 -1.31 18.23 9.42
CA GLN A 88 -1.42 17.87 10.84
C GLN A 88 -1.78 16.40 11.00
N ALA A 89 -1.58 15.87 12.20
CA ALA A 89 -2.10 14.55 12.57
C ALA A 89 -3.56 14.66 13.03
N ALA A 90 -4.42 13.78 12.53
CA ALA A 90 -5.71 13.51 13.17
C ALA A 90 -5.45 12.64 14.40
N THR A 91 -5.92 13.08 15.57
CA THR A 91 -5.66 12.43 16.86
C THR A 91 -6.88 11.70 17.41
N ALA A 92 -8.09 12.15 17.06
CA ALA A 92 -9.33 11.50 17.43
C ALA A 92 -10.42 11.73 16.37
N VAL A 93 -11.34 10.78 16.27
CA VAL A 93 -12.57 10.88 15.47
C VAL A 93 -13.73 10.58 16.41
N ASP A 94 -14.76 11.44 16.37
CA ASP A 94 -16.01 11.23 17.08
C ASP A 94 -17.13 11.00 16.06
N PRO A 95 -17.58 9.74 15.87
CA PRO A 95 -18.66 9.41 14.94
C PRO A 95 -20.01 9.99 15.35
N GLY A 96 -20.24 10.24 16.64
CA GLY A 96 -21.49 10.75 17.19
C GLY A 96 -21.68 12.24 16.88
N THR A 97 -20.64 13.05 17.11
CA THR A 97 -20.66 14.48 16.76
C THR A 97 -20.18 14.76 15.34
N LYS A 98 -19.70 13.73 14.62
CA LYS A 98 -19.09 13.81 13.28
C LYS A 98 -17.96 14.83 13.20
N THR A 99 -16.99 14.67 14.10
CA THR A 99 -15.81 15.55 14.16
C THR A 99 -14.50 14.79 14.11
N VAL A 100 -13.49 15.40 13.48
CA VAL A 100 -12.08 14.98 13.55
C VAL A 100 -11.33 16.02 14.38
N THR A 101 -10.61 15.58 15.41
CA THR A 101 -9.73 16.43 16.21
C THR A 101 -8.30 16.33 15.66
N LEU A 102 -7.69 17.47 15.40
CA LEU A 102 -6.29 17.59 15.01
C LEU A 102 -5.39 17.69 16.24
N ARG A 103 -4.10 17.46 16.06
CA ARG A 103 -3.09 17.52 17.14
C ARG A 103 -3.03 18.87 17.86
N ASP A 104 -3.34 19.98 17.20
CA ASP A 104 -3.40 21.32 17.79
C ASP A 104 -4.73 21.63 18.50
N GLY A 105 -5.64 20.65 18.58
CA GLY A 105 -6.94 20.78 19.22
C GLY A 105 -8.04 21.33 18.30
N VAL A 106 -7.71 21.74 17.06
CA VAL A 106 -8.72 22.16 16.09
C VAL A 106 -9.66 20.99 15.77
N ARG A 107 -10.96 21.27 15.72
CA ARG A 107 -12.00 20.29 15.38
C ARG A 107 -12.58 20.59 14.00
N LEU A 108 -12.61 19.60 13.14
CA LEU A 108 -13.18 19.66 11.80
C LEU A 108 -14.46 18.82 11.77
N ALA A 109 -15.60 19.45 11.53
CA ALA A 109 -16.86 18.74 11.33
C ALA A 109 -16.95 18.19 9.89
N TYR A 110 -17.59 17.03 9.75
CA TYR A 110 -17.78 16.37 8.46
C TYR A 110 -19.21 15.87 8.27
N ASP A 111 -19.64 15.78 7.01
CA ASP A 111 -20.87 15.07 6.64
C ASP A 111 -20.55 13.62 6.27
N ARG A 112 -19.39 13.39 5.63
CA ARG A 112 -18.74 12.08 5.44
C ARG A 112 -17.26 12.15 5.78
N LEU A 113 -16.73 11.09 6.38
CA LEU A 113 -15.32 10.93 6.67
C LEU A 113 -14.75 9.77 5.84
N VAL A 114 -13.53 9.93 5.34
CA VAL A 114 -12.76 8.86 4.69
C VAL A 114 -11.48 8.63 5.48
N VAL A 115 -11.21 7.39 5.86
CA VAL A 115 -9.99 6.97 6.54
C VAL A 115 -9.16 6.11 5.57
N ALA A 116 -8.04 6.65 5.10
CA ALA A 116 -7.08 5.99 4.21
C ALA A 116 -5.74 5.79 4.95
N ALA A 117 -5.79 5.10 6.09
CA ALA A 117 -4.68 5.02 7.05
C ALA A 117 -3.51 4.12 6.62
N GLY A 118 -3.66 3.35 5.55
CA GLY A 118 -2.65 2.38 5.11
C GLY A 118 -2.47 1.25 6.14
N ILE A 119 -1.21 0.85 6.35
CA ILE A 119 -0.83 -0.19 7.30
C ILE A 119 -0.17 0.38 8.55
N ALA A 120 -0.28 -0.36 9.65
CA ALA A 120 0.67 -0.35 10.76
C ALA A 120 1.30 -1.74 10.89
N PHE A 121 2.36 -1.85 11.70
CA PHE A 121 2.98 -3.13 12.02
C PHE A 121 2.42 -3.68 13.33
N LYS A 122 2.26 -5.00 13.40
CA LYS A 122 1.87 -5.70 14.63
C LYS A 122 3.05 -5.71 15.59
N SER A 123 2.86 -5.16 16.78
CA SER A 123 3.86 -5.15 17.85
C SER A 123 3.95 -6.51 18.52
N GLY A 124 5.15 -6.98 18.82
CA GLY A 124 5.37 -8.19 19.62
C GLY A 124 5.31 -9.52 18.86
N GLU A 125 5.01 -9.52 17.56
CA GLU A 125 5.06 -10.73 16.71
C GLU A 125 6.50 -11.26 16.53
N ILE A 126 7.47 -10.35 16.46
CA ILE A 126 8.90 -10.67 16.44
C ILE A 126 9.52 -10.01 17.67
N ARG A 127 10.06 -10.80 18.60
CA ARG A 127 10.70 -10.27 19.81
C ARG A 127 11.89 -9.41 19.43
N ASN A 128 12.07 -8.32 20.19
CA ASN A 128 13.09 -7.30 19.99
C ASN A 128 12.98 -6.51 18.67
N TYR A 129 11.92 -6.71 17.87
CA TYR A 129 11.72 -5.91 16.66
C TYR A 129 10.83 -4.69 16.92
N ASP A 130 11.54 -3.71 17.46
CA ASP A 130 11.27 -2.30 17.69
C ASP A 130 10.99 -1.33 16.53
N ALA A 131 10.48 -0.13 16.84
CA ALA A 131 10.71 1.04 15.97
C ALA A 131 12.20 1.45 15.98
N SER A 132 12.90 1.32 17.12
CA SER A 132 14.34 1.54 17.20
C SER A 132 15.14 0.47 16.47
N ALA A 133 14.71 -0.79 16.54
CA ALA A 133 15.30 -1.87 15.76
C ALA A 133 15.15 -1.64 14.25
N ALA A 134 14.01 -1.10 13.79
CA ALA A 134 13.79 -0.75 12.40
C ALA A 134 14.73 0.37 11.88
N GLU A 135 15.32 1.21 12.75
CA GLU A 135 16.34 2.18 12.34
C GLU A 135 17.73 1.56 12.12
N ILE A 136 17.88 0.26 12.43
CA ILE A 136 19.12 -0.50 12.22
C ILE A 136 18.90 -1.66 11.24
N MET A 137 17.75 -2.33 11.29
CA MET A 137 17.35 -3.39 10.37
C MET A 137 16.03 -3.00 9.70
N PRO A 138 16.08 -2.17 8.65
CA PRO A 138 14.89 -1.50 8.12
C PRO A 138 13.87 -2.47 7.55
N HIS A 139 12.59 -2.13 7.67
CA HIS A 139 11.51 -2.82 6.96
C HIS A 139 11.37 -2.31 5.51
N ALA A 140 11.60 -1.00 5.29
CA ALA A 140 11.40 -0.34 4.00
C ALA A 140 10.05 -0.67 3.33
N TRP A 141 9.02 -0.92 4.13
CA TRP A 141 7.61 -1.12 3.74
C TRP A 141 6.75 0.14 3.83
N ASN A 142 7.36 1.22 4.35
CA ASN A 142 6.97 2.60 4.13
C ASN A 142 8.19 3.28 3.50
N ALA A 143 8.05 3.78 2.27
CA ALA A 143 9.17 4.37 1.55
C ALA A 143 9.60 5.75 2.11
N GLY A 144 10.73 6.24 1.62
CA GLY A 144 11.39 7.45 2.11
C GLY A 144 12.58 7.08 3.01
N PRO A 145 12.67 7.57 4.26
CA PRO A 145 13.83 7.37 5.12
C PRO A 145 14.26 5.91 5.28
N GLN A 146 13.31 4.99 5.41
CA GLN A 146 13.57 3.54 5.53
C GLN A 146 14.11 2.94 4.22
N SER A 147 13.66 3.42 3.05
CA SER A 147 14.23 3.00 1.75
C SER A 147 15.66 3.50 1.60
N GLU A 148 15.92 4.76 1.98
CA GLU A 148 17.28 5.33 1.93
C GLU A 148 18.23 4.62 2.90
N LEU A 149 17.75 4.29 4.10
CA LEU A 149 18.51 3.50 5.08
C LEU A 149 18.89 2.14 4.50
N LEU A 150 17.92 1.40 3.95
CA LEU A 150 18.19 0.10 3.35
C LEU A 150 19.16 0.22 2.17
N ARG A 151 18.99 1.23 1.28
CA ARG A 151 19.90 1.46 0.16
C ARG A 151 21.33 1.72 0.64
N ARG A 152 21.52 2.62 1.62
CA ARG A 152 22.84 2.90 2.21
C ARG A 152 23.49 1.66 2.81
N GLN A 153 22.70 0.84 3.52
CA GLN A 153 23.18 -0.41 4.08
C GLN A 153 23.64 -1.38 2.99
N LEU A 154 22.83 -1.56 1.94
CA LEU A 154 23.18 -2.40 0.78
C LEU A 154 24.44 -1.90 0.06
N GLU A 155 24.63 -0.58 -0.07
CA GLU A 155 25.84 0.00 -0.68
C GLU A 155 27.09 -0.22 0.18
N SER A 156 26.96 -0.03 1.50
CA SER A 156 28.04 -0.20 2.48
C SER A 156 28.40 -1.65 2.78
N MET A 157 27.52 -2.61 2.45
CA MET A 157 27.74 -4.03 2.70
C MET A 157 29.00 -4.50 1.95
N GLU A 158 29.90 -5.21 2.60
CA GLU A 158 31.05 -5.79 1.91
C GLU A 158 30.61 -6.86 0.90
N ASP A 159 31.32 -6.95 -0.22
CA ASP A 159 31.08 -8.03 -1.19
C ASP A 159 31.33 -9.40 -0.53
N GLY A 160 30.40 -10.34 -0.69
CA GLY A 160 30.37 -11.60 0.06
C GLY A 160 29.44 -11.59 1.28
N GLY A 161 28.92 -10.42 1.69
CA GLY A 161 27.91 -10.32 2.72
C GLY A 161 26.58 -10.96 2.34
N VAL A 162 25.84 -11.46 3.33
CA VAL A 162 24.49 -12.01 3.17
C VAL A 162 23.45 -10.94 3.49
N PHE A 163 22.54 -10.69 2.53
CA PHE A 163 21.35 -9.88 2.71
C PHE A 163 20.16 -10.78 3.07
N VAL A 164 19.64 -10.64 4.28
CA VAL A 164 18.47 -11.41 4.74
C VAL A 164 17.20 -10.60 4.56
N ILE A 165 16.18 -11.17 3.94
CA ILE A 165 14.82 -10.62 3.87
C ILE A 165 13.91 -11.51 4.72
N VAL A 166 13.22 -10.94 5.71
CA VAL A 166 12.12 -11.63 6.41
C VAL A 166 10.81 -11.21 5.77
N ALA A 167 10.13 -12.15 5.12
CA ALA A 167 8.83 -11.92 4.50
C ALA A 167 7.68 -12.22 5.47
N PRO A 168 6.65 -11.35 5.57
CA PRO A 168 5.59 -11.48 6.58
C PRO A 168 4.55 -12.54 6.20
N PRO A 169 3.69 -12.95 7.15
CA PRO A 169 2.49 -13.74 6.85
C PRO A 169 1.44 -12.90 6.10
N ASP A 170 0.50 -13.57 5.45
CA ASP A 170 -0.68 -12.95 4.86
C ASP A 170 -1.70 -12.52 5.94
N PRO A 171 -2.51 -11.47 5.67
CA PRO A 171 -2.41 -10.55 4.55
C PRO A 171 -1.40 -9.42 4.81
N PHE A 172 -0.68 -8.99 3.77
CA PHE A 172 0.24 -7.84 3.82
C PHE A 172 0.20 -7.00 2.54
N ARG A 173 0.70 -5.77 2.62
CA ARG A 173 0.82 -4.84 1.48
C ARG A 173 1.73 -5.43 0.40
N CYS A 174 1.22 -5.48 -0.82
CA CYS A 174 1.89 -5.89 -2.05
C CYS A 174 2.56 -7.28 -1.96
N PRO A 175 1.79 -8.37 -2.10
CA PRO A 175 2.30 -9.73 -1.95
C PRO A 175 3.58 -10.09 -2.73
N PRO A 176 3.79 -9.67 -4.00
CA PRO A 176 5.02 -10.02 -4.72
C PRO A 176 6.25 -9.20 -4.33
N ALA A 177 6.09 -8.11 -3.58
CA ALA A 177 7.16 -7.12 -3.36
C ALA A 177 8.43 -7.63 -2.63
N PRO A 178 8.38 -8.57 -1.66
CA PRO A 178 9.60 -9.08 -1.04
C PRO A 178 10.50 -9.83 -2.04
N TYR A 179 9.86 -10.52 -2.99
CA TYR A 179 10.52 -11.33 -4.00
C TYR A 179 10.99 -10.47 -5.18
N GLU A 180 10.25 -9.41 -5.52
CA GLU A 180 10.72 -8.34 -6.41
C GLU A 180 11.96 -7.65 -5.83
N ARG A 181 11.94 -7.36 -4.53
CA ARG A 181 13.09 -6.79 -3.82
C ARG A 181 14.30 -7.70 -3.91
N ALA A 182 14.14 -9.00 -3.66
CA ALA A 182 15.22 -9.96 -3.83
C ALA A 182 15.80 -9.94 -5.25
N SER A 183 14.93 -9.90 -6.26
CA SER A 183 15.32 -9.86 -7.67
C SER A 183 16.11 -8.60 -8.03
N LEU A 184 15.62 -7.43 -7.62
CA LEU A 184 16.25 -6.15 -7.92
C LEU A 184 17.52 -5.86 -7.09
N VAL A 185 17.59 -6.36 -5.85
CA VAL A 185 18.83 -6.34 -5.08
C VAL A 185 19.85 -7.34 -5.64
N ALA A 186 19.41 -8.51 -6.13
CA ALA A 186 20.30 -9.46 -6.81
C ALA A 186 20.87 -8.87 -8.11
N TYR A 187 20.06 -8.11 -8.85
CA TYR A 187 20.58 -7.31 -9.96
C TYR A 187 21.71 -6.38 -9.53
N TYR A 188 21.50 -5.61 -8.46
CA TYR A 188 22.54 -4.72 -7.91
C TYR A 188 23.80 -5.50 -7.47
N PHE A 189 23.65 -6.61 -6.72
CA PHE A 189 24.77 -7.44 -6.30
C PHE A 189 25.52 -8.06 -7.47
N LYS A 190 24.83 -8.53 -8.51
CA LYS A 190 25.47 -9.04 -9.73
C LYS A 190 26.42 -8.02 -10.36
N GLN A 191 26.10 -6.73 -10.30
CA GLN A 191 26.94 -5.67 -10.85
C GLN A 191 28.09 -5.25 -9.92
N PHE A 192 27.85 -5.17 -8.61
CA PHE A 192 28.76 -4.49 -7.67
C PHE A 192 29.29 -5.36 -6.53
N LYS A 193 28.61 -6.46 -6.20
CA LYS A 193 28.91 -7.35 -5.06
C LYS A 193 28.62 -8.82 -5.43
N PRO A 194 29.30 -9.38 -6.45
CA PRO A 194 28.91 -10.66 -7.05
C PRO A 194 29.11 -11.88 -6.13
N ARG A 195 29.88 -11.76 -5.04
CA ARG A 195 30.05 -12.84 -4.05
C ARG A 195 28.94 -12.83 -3.01
N SER A 196 28.20 -11.74 -2.87
CA SER A 196 27.09 -11.62 -1.93
C SER A 196 25.93 -12.56 -2.26
N LYS A 197 25.16 -12.89 -1.22
CA LYS A 197 23.98 -13.77 -1.31
C LYS A 197 22.75 -13.09 -0.73
N ILE A 198 21.60 -13.54 -1.17
CA ILE A 198 20.30 -13.12 -0.64
C ILE A 198 19.61 -14.35 -0.06
N LEU A 199 19.17 -14.24 1.18
CA LEU A 199 18.40 -15.26 1.88
C LEU A 199 17.03 -14.70 2.22
N ILE A 200 15.98 -15.36 1.77
CA ILE A 200 14.60 -15.01 2.11
C ILE A 200 14.09 -16.02 3.14
N LEU A 201 13.82 -15.55 4.36
CA LEU A 201 13.15 -16.29 5.42
C LEU A 201 11.66 -15.97 5.35
N ASP A 202 10.84 -16.94 4.97
CA ASP A 202 9.44 -16.69 4.66
C ASP A 202 8.51 -17.30 5.72
N ALA A 203 7.55 -16.50 6.20
CA ALA A 203 6.48 -16.97 7.08
C ALA A 203 5.43 -17.83 6.35
N LYS A 204 5.63 -18.12 5.06
CA LYS A 204 4.71 -18.86 4.17
C LYS A 204 5.43 -20.00 3.44
N ASP A 205 4.67 -21.02 3.05
CA ASP A 205 5.17 -22.15 2.26
C ASP A 205 4.97 -21.99 0.74
N ARG A 206 4.26 -20.93 0.34
CA ARG A 206 4.04 -20.51 -1.04
C ARG A 206 3.90 -19.00 -1.11
N PHE A 207 4.21 -18.42 -2.27
CA PHE A 207 4.04 -16.98 -2.48
C PHE A 207 3.55 -16.61 -3.87
N SER A 208 3.06 -15.36 -3.99
CA SER A 208 2.49 -14.83 -5.23
C SER A 208 3.54 -14.76 -6.34
N GLY A 209 3.26 -15.40 -7.48
CA GLY A 209 4.16 -15.42 -8.64
C GLY A 209 5.39 -16.33 -8.47
N GLN A 210 5.39 -17.27 -7.52
CA GLN A 210 6.55 -18.09 -7.17
C GLN A 210 7.25 -18.75 -8.37
N GLU A 211 6.51 -19.38 -9.28
CA GLU A 211 7.10 -20.05 -10.45
C GLU A 211 7.79 -19.05 -11.40
N LEU A 212 7.20 -17.86 -11.60
CA LEU A 212 7.78 -16.78 -12.40
C LEU A 212 9.08 -16.26 -11.78
N PHE A 213 9.09 -16.08 -10.46
CA PHE A 213 10.29 -15.65 -9.74
C PHE A 213 11.39 -16.69 -9.79
N GLN A 214 11.10 -17.96 -9.47
CA GLN A 214 12.09 -19.03 -9.44
C GLN A 214 12.69 -19.29 -10.83
N GLU A 215 11.88 -19.24 -11.89
CA GLU A 215 12.37 -19.32 -13.27
C GLU A 215 13.31 -18.16 -13.60
N ALA A 216 12.92 -16.94 -13.25
CA ALA A 216 13.74 -15.76 -13.50
C ALA A 216 15.05 -15.76 -12.69
N TRP A 217 15.02 -16.21 -11.43
CA TRP A 217 16.22 -16.34 -10.59
C TRP A 217 17.19 -17.35 -11.18
N GLY A 218 16.70 -18.49 -11.68
CA GLY A 218 17.53 -19.46 -12.41
C GLY A 218 18.19 -18.87 -13.65
N ARG A 219 17.48 -18.03 -14.41
CA ARG A 219 18.02 -17.36 -15.61
C ARG A 219 19.00 -16.24 -15.29
N HIS A 220 18.69 -15.37 -14.32
CA HIS A 220 19.40 -14.11 -14.12
C HIS A 220 20.45 -14.17 -13.01
N TYR A 221 20.18 -14.94 -11.96
CA TYR A 221 20.90 -14.91 -10.68
C TYR A 221 21.19 -16.32 -10.12
N PRO A 222 21.73 -17.26 -10.92
CA PRO A 222 21.91 -18.64 -10.49
C PRO A 222 22.76 -18.72 -9.21
N GLY A 223 22.18 -19.32 -8.16
CA GLY A 223 22.82 -19.52 -6.86
C GLY A 223 22.99 -18.26 -6.01
N MET A 224 22.44 -17.11 -6.38
CA MET A 224 22.53 -15.87 -5.59
C MET A 224 21.39 -15.72 -4.57
N ILE A 225 20.20 -16.18 -4.92
CA ILE A 225 18.98 -16.06 -4.11
C ILE A 225 18.59 -17.44 -3.59
N GLU A 226 18.43 -17.55 -2.28
CA GLU A 226 17.88 -18.70 -1.59
C GLU A 226 16.57 -18.30 -0.90
N TRP A 227 15.55 -19.14 -1.03
CA TRP A 227 14.25 -18.94 -0.40
C TRP A 227 13.94 -20.14 0.49
N LEU A 228 13.79 -19.88 1.78
CA LEU A 228 13.45 -20.88 2.78
C LEU A 228 11.98 -20.67 3.21
N PRO A 229 11.05 -21.55 2.81
CA PRO A 229 9.69 -21.50 3.30
C PRO A 229 9.59 -21.87 4.77
N ARG A 230 8.47 -21.47 5.39
CA ARG A 230 8.19 -21.68 6.82
C ARG A 230 8.41 -23.11 7.27
N GLN A 231 8.03 -24.11 6.47
CA GLN A 231 8.20 -25.52 6.80
C GLN A 231 9.65 -25.95 7.09
N PHE A 232 10.66 -25.19 6.63
CA PHE A 232 12.07 -25.49 6.93
C PHE A 232 12.62 -24.67 8.11
N THR A 233 12.15 -23.43 8.30
CA THR A 233 12.73 -22.53 9.31
C THR A 233 11.89 -22.42 10.58
N GLY A 234 10.61 -22.80 10.54
CA GLY A 234 9.62 -22.40 11.52
C GLY A 234 9.33 -20.90 11.46
N ALA A 235 8.68 -20.35 12.49
CA ALA A 235 8.47 -18.91 12.61
C ALA A 235 9.78 -18.17 12.93
N VAL A 236 9.90 -16.93 12.46
CA VAL A 236 10.90 -15.98 12.95
C VAL A 236 10.45 -15.48 14.32
N GLU A 237 11.27 -15.69 15.36
CA GLU A 237 10.90 -15.38 16.74
C GLU A 237 11.61 -14.15 17.31
N ILE A 238 12.89 -13.94 16.95
CA ILE A 238 13.73 -12.89 17.54
C ILE A 238 14.54 -12.20 16.45
N VAL A 239 14.65 -10.88 16.54
CA VAL A 239 15.68 -10.11 15.86
C VAL A 239 16.73 -9.67 16.86
N ASP A 240 17.97 -10.12 16.69
CA ASP A 240 19.10 -9.64 17.48
C ASP A 240 19.84 -8.55 16.71
N VAL A 241 19.56 -7.31 17.09
CA VAL A 241 20.14 -6.12 16.46
C VAL A 241 21.65 -6.03 16.69
N ALA A 242 22.13 -6.44 17.86
CA ALA A 242 23.54 -6.34 18.23
C ALA A 242 24.39 -7.38 17.50
N ALA A 243 23.92 -8.63 17.44
CA ALA A 243 24.58 -9.72 16.73
C ALA A 243 24.34 -9.68 15.21
N ARG A 244 23.44 -8.81 14.73
CA ARG A 244 22.92 -8.76 13.37
C ARG A 244 22.40 -10.10 12.87
N SER A 245 21.46 -10.69 13.60
CA SER A 245 20.90 -11.99 13.24
C SER A 245 19.39 -12.07 13.39
N VAL A 246 18.80 -12.98 12.62
CA VAL A 246 17.39 -13.38 12.71
C VAL A 246 17.34 -14.79 13.28
N VAL A 247 16.61 -14.97 14.37
CA VAL A 247 16.43 -16.27 15.03
C VAL A 247 15.06 -16.81 14.67
N THR A 248 15.04 -18.02 14.15
CA THR A 248 13.81 -18.80 13.90
C THR A 248 13.70 -19.94 14.91
N GLU A 249 12.61 -20.70 14.87
CA GLU A 249 12.44 -21.90 15.72
C GLU A 249 13.58 -22.92 15.52
N GLY A 250 14.10 -23.04 14.30
CA GLY A 250 15.10 -24.04 13.93
C GLY A 250 16.55 -23.55 13.93
N GLU A 251 16.82 -22.28 13.62
CA GLU A 251 18.19 -21.81 13.35
C GLU A 251 18.38 -20.31 13.60
N THR A 252 19.63 -19.87 13.73
CA THR A 252 20.02 -18.45 13.76
C THR A 252 20.75 -18.07 12.49
N PHE A 253 20.22 -17.10 11.75
CA PHE A 253 20.77 -16.61 10.49
C PHE A 253 21.48 -15.27 10.71
N LYS A 254 22.80 -15.23 10.48
CA LYS A 254 23.56 -13.98 10.49
C LYS A 254 23.36 -13.21 9.19
N ALA A 255 23.25 -11.89 9.32
CA ALA A 255 23.03 -10.99 8.21
C ALA A 255 24.06 -9.87 8.22
N ALA A 256 24.67 -9.58 7.07
CA ALA A 256 25.43 -8.34 6.91
C ALA A 256 24.47 -7.14 6.84
N VAL A 257 23.34 -7.34 6.16
CA VAL A 257 22.18 -6.44 6.11
C VAL A 257 20.92 -7.28 6.30
N ALA A 258 20.00 -6.83 7.15
CA ALA A 258 18.71 -7.50 7.36
C ALA A 258 17.55 -6.54 7.03
N ASN A 259 16.63 -7.00 6.18
CA ASN A 259 15.37 -6.34 5.88
C ASN A 259 14.23 -7.10 6.53
N ILE A 260 13.72 -6.58 7.65
CA ILE A 260 12.69 -7.26 8.44
C ILE A 260 11.33 -6.64 8.15
N ILE A 261 10.42 -7.38 7.51
CA ILE A 261 9.07 -6.91 7.20
C ILE A 261 8.10 -7.56 8.19
N PRO A 262 7.58 -6.83 9.20
CA PRO A 262 6.68 -7.42 10.18
C PRO A 262 5.30 -7.74 9.61
N ALA A 263 4.56 -8.58 10.33
CA ALA A 263 3.12 -8.73 10.14
C ALA A 263 2.41 -7.37 10.27
N GLN A 264 1.32 -7.20 9.51
CA GLN A 264 0.70 -5.90 9.30
C GLN A 264 -0.74 -5.90 9.83
N LYS A 265 -1.23 -4.69 10.10
CA LYS A 265 -2.62 -4.39 10.46
C LYS A 265 -3.04 -3.04 9.88
N ALA A 266 -4.31 -2.65 10.05
CA ALA A 266 -4.76 -1.31 9.68
C ALA A 266 -4.00 -0.22 10.45
N GLY A 267 -3.83 0.95 9.83
CA GLY A 267 -3.15 2.08 10.46
C GLY A 267 -3.83 2.54 11.76
N ALA A 268 -3.03 3.02 12.73
CA ALA A 268 -3.46 3.22 14.12
C ALA A 268 -4.71 4.12 14.31
N ILE A 269 -4.96 5.09 13.43
CA ILE A 269 -6.16 5.94 13.52
C ILE A 269 -7.44 5.14 13.25
N ALA A 270 -7.39 4.10 12.40
CA ALA A 270 -8.54 3.25 12.13
C ALA A 270 -8.92 2.42 13.37
N GLU A 271 -7.93 1.82 14.03
CA GLU A 271 -8.09 1.10 15.29
C GLU A 271 -8.64 2.00 16.40
N LYS A 272 -8.02 3.18 16.61
CA LYS A 272 -8.47 4.16 17.63
C LYS A 272 -9.90 4.68 17.42
N THR A 273 -10.36 4.67 16.17
CA THR A 273 -11.73 5.10 15.80
C THR A 273 -12.74 3.96 15.94
N GLY A 274 -12.31 2.74 16.26
CA GLY A 274 -13.18 1.56 16.32
C GLY A 274 -13.66 1.11 14.93
N LEU A 275 -12.80 1.24 13.91
CA LEU A 275 -13.08 0.82 12.53
C LEU A 275 -12.54 -0.58 12.22
N THR A 276 -11.77 -1.19 13.11
CA THR A 276 -11.17 -2.52 12.92
C THR A 276 -11.96 -3.60 13.65
N ASP A 277 -12.05 -4.80 13.06
CA ASP A 277 -12.55 -6.00 13.75
C ASP A 277 -11.42 -6.85 14.34
N ALA A 278 -11.74 -8.06 14.80
CA ALA A 278 -10.79 -9.00 15.40
C ALA A 278 -9.67 -9.47 14.46
N SER A 279 -9.77 -9.21 13.15
CA SER A 279 -8.70 -9.48 12.18
C SER A 279 -7.64 -8.37 12.11
N ASP A 280 -7.80 -7.30 12.88
CA ASP A 280 -7.01 -6.05 12.84
C ASP A 280 -7.18 -5.22 11.56
N TRP A 281 -8.21 -5.51 10.75
CA TRP A 281 -8.55 -4.79 9.51
C TRP A 281 -9.98 -4.25 9.56
N CYS A 282 -10.31 -3.34 8.64
CA CYS A 282 -11.59 -2.65 8.63
C CYS A 282 -12.63 -3.36 7.76
N PRO A 283 -13.72 -3.92 8.32
CA PRO A 283 -14.83 -4.41 7.52
C PRO A 283 -15.59 -3.22 6.90
N VAL A 284 -15.89 -3.35 5.61
CA VAL A 284 -16.55 -2.31 4.81
C VAL A 284 -17.65 -2.91 3.95
N ASP A 285 -18.65 -2.11 3.63
CA ASP A 285 -19.57 -2.40 2.54
C ASP A 285 -18.79 -2.43 1.20
N PRO A 286 -18.91 -3.51 0.39
CA PRO A 286 -18.08 -3.70 -0.79
C PRO A 286 -18.44 -2.78 -1.97
N VAL A 287 -19.56 -2.06 -1.90
CA VAL A 287 -20.03 -1.13 -2.96
C VAL A 287 -19.64 0.30 -2.64
N THR A 288 -19.81 0.71 -1.39
CA THR A 288 -19.67 2.10 -0.94
C THR A 288 -18.40 2.36 -0.14
N PHE A 289 -17.75 1.30 0.33
CA PHE A 289 -16.62 1.34 1.26
C PHE A 289 -16.95 2.01 2.61
N GLU A 290 -18.25 2.17 2.94
CA GLU A 290 -18.69 2.61 4.26
C GLU A 290 -18.35 1.52 5.30
N SER A 291 -17.83 1.91 6.46
CA SER A 291 -17.55 0.98 7.54
C SER A 291 -18.83 0.31 8.01
N THR A 292 -18.79 -1.01 8.20
CA THR A 292 -19.91 -1.74 8.79
C THR A 292 -20.01 -1.52 10.31
N LEU A 293 -18.99 -0.91 10.92
CA LEU A 293 -18.92 -0.62 12.35
C LEU A 293 -19.33 0.82 12.68
N GLN A 294 -19.03 1.78 11.80
CA GLN A 294 -19.28 3.20 12.03
C GLN A 294 -19.91 3.87 10.79
N ARG A 295 -21.21 4.14 10.85
CA ARG A 295 -21.93 4.82 9.76
C ARG A 295 -21.37 6.22 9.50
N GLY A 296 -21.30 6.58 8.22
CA GLY A 296 -20.77 7.85 7.72
C GLY A 296 -19.26 7.97 7.71
N ILE A 297 -18.55 6.88 8.04
CA ILE A 297 -17.10 6.77 7.89
C ILE A 297 -16.83 5.70 6.83
N HIS A 298 -16.06 6.06 5.81
CA HIS A 298 -15.60 5.17 4.75
C HIS A 298 -14.12 4.83 4.98
N VAL A 299 -13.71 3.62 4.60
CA VAL A 299 -12.33 3.17 4.71
C VAL A 299 -11.87 2.64 3.36
N VAL A 300 -10.68 3.03 2.91
CA VAL A 300 -10.12 2.60 1.62
C VAL A 300 -8.64 2.21 1.73
N GLY A 301 -8.16 1.44 0.75
CA GLY A 301 -6.78 1.03 0.66
C GLY A 301 -6.41 -0.09 1.62
N ASP A 302 -5.13 -0.18 1.99
CA ASP A 302 -4.62 -1.34 2.73
C ASP A 302 -5.35 -1.62 4.05
N SER A 303 -6.02 -0.63 4.66
CA SER A 303 -6.71 -0.80 5.94
C SER A 303 -7.93 -1.72 5.86
N ILE A 304 -8.53 -1.93 4.68
CA ILE A 304 -9.80 -2.67 4.56
C ILE A 304 -9.64 -4.19 4.54
N ILE A 305 -10.72 -4.88 4.86
CA ILE A 305 -10.96 -6.27 4.49
C ILE A 305 -11.45 -6.27 3.02
N GLY A 306 -10.52 -6.42 2.09
CA GLY A 306 -10.75 -6.25 0.65
C GLY A 306 -11.31 -7.47 -0.08
N GLY A 307 -11.70 -8.52 0.63
CA GLY A 307 -12.06 -9.81 0.02
C GLY A 307 -10.89 -10.36 -0.79
N ASP A 308 -11.12 -10.66 -2.07
CA ASP A 308 -10.10 -11.17 -2.97
C ASP A 308 -9.17 -10.07 -3.54
N MET A 309 -9.45 -8.78 -3.31
CA MET A 309 -8.57 -7.69 -3.77
C MET A 309 -7.26 -7.67 -2.96
N PRO A 310 -6.09 -7.62 -3.63
CA PRO A 310 -4.82 -7.48 -2.93
C PRO A 310 -4.69 -6.10 -2.28
N LYS A 311 -3.89 -6.01 -1.22
CA LYS A 311 -3.46 -4.73 -0.62
C LYS A 311 -2.38 -4.08 -1.50
N SER A 312 -2.79 -3.54 -2.65
CA SER A 312 -1.92 -2.89 -3.65
C SER A 312 -2.29 -1.42 -3.83
N ALA A 313 -1.35 -0.64 -4.38
CA ALA A 313 -1.62 0.75 -4.76
C ALA A 313 -2.76 0.84 -5.78
N PHE A 314 -2.78 -0.03 -6.79
CA PHE A 314 -3.81 0.01 -7.83
C PHE A 314 -5.20 -0.34 -7.27
N SER A 315 -5.30 -1.41 -6.48
CA SER A 315 -6.53 -1.75 -5.76
C SER A 315 -7.00 -0.59 -4.91
N THR A 316 -6.09 0.05 -4.17
CA THR A 316 -6.40 1.22 -3.34
C THR A 316 -6.99 2.38 -4.16
N ASN A 317 -6.42 2.71 -5.33
CA ASN A 317 -6.93 3.75 -6.22
C ASN A 317 -8.32 3.38 -6.79
N SER A 318 -8.52 2.14 -7.21
CA SER A 318 -9.81 1.65 -7.72
C SER A 318 -10.91 1.73 -6.66
N GLN A 319 -10.63 1.27 -5.43
CA GLN A 319 -11.52 1.40 -4.27
C GLN A 319 -11.81 2.87 -3.95
N ALA A 320 -10.80 3.73 -3.99
CA ALA A 320 -10.94 5.16 -3.73
C ALA A 320 -11.88 5.85 -4.72
N LYS A 321 -11.79 5.52 -6.01
CA LYS A 321 -12.72 6.06 -7.03
C LYS A 321 -14.16 5.62 -6.76
N ALA A 322 -14.37 4.33 -6.49
CA ALA A 322 -15.69 3.80 -6.14
C ALA A 322 -16.27 4.47 -4.88
N CYS A 323 -15.45 4.61 -3.83
CA CYS A 323 -15.81 5.30 -2.60
C CYS A 323 -16.17 6.78 -2.85
N ALA A 324 -15.36 7.52 -3.61
CA ALA A 324 -15.63 8.91 -3.95
C ALA A 324 -16.98 9.07 -4.67
N PHE A 325 -17.28 8.22 -5.65
CA PHE A 325 -18.56 8.27 -6.35
C PHE A 325 -19.75 7.88 -5.46
N ALA A 326 -19.58 6.92 -4.54
CA ALA A 326 -20.62 6.58 -3.56
C ALA A 326 -20.90 7.73 -2.58
N ILE A 327 -19.86 8.40 -2.09
CA ILE A 327 -19.98 9.60 -1.25
C ILE A 327 -20.67 10.72 -2.02
N ALA A 328 -20.27 10.95 -3.27
CA ALA A 328 -20.88 11.92 -4.17
C ALA A 328 -22.38 11.69 -4.30
N ALA A 329 -22.77 10.51 -4.75
CA ALA A 329 -24.17 10.10 -4.92
C ALA A 329 -24.97 10.27 -3.62
N SER A 330 -24.42 9.83 -2.48
CA SER A 330 -25.12 9.92 -1.18
C SER A 330 -25.38 11.37 -0.74
N LEU A 331 -24.46 12.29 -1.01
CA LEU A 331 -24.57 13.68 -0.55
C LEU A 331 -25.32 14.56 -1.55
N THR A 332 -25.18 14.34 -2.86
CA THR A 332 -25.82 15.18 -3.89
C THR A 332 -27.15 14.61 -4.39
N GLY A 333 -27.43 13.33 -4.15
CA GLY A 333 -28.58 12.63 -4.75
C GLY A 333 -28.35 12.23 -6.21
N SER A 334 -27.11 12.29 -6.70
CA SER A 334 -26.77 11.82 -8.05
C SER A 334 -26.93 10.30 -8.16
N PRO A 335 -27.25 9.76 -9.35
CA PRO A 335 -27.33 8.31 -9.56
C PRO A 335 -26.01 7.60 -9.21
N GLN A 336 -26.10 6.45 -8.57
CA GLN A 336 -24.96 5.57 -8.33
C GLN A 336 -24.94 4.47 -9.39
N PHE A 337 -23.78 4.27 -10.01
CA PHE A 337 -23.56 3.18 -10.97
C PHE A 337 -22.71 2.08 -10.32
N PRO A 338 -22.84 0.82 -10.77
CA PRO A 338 -21.96 -0.25 -10.32
C PRO A 338 -20.48 0.12 -10.55
N SER A 339 -19.67 -0.01 -9.50
CA SER A 339 -18.24 0.29 -9.58
C SER A 339 -17.49 -0.82 -10.32
N HIS A 340 -16.61 -0.44 -11.24
CA HIS A 340 -15.63 -1.35 -11.82
C HIS A 340 -14.39 -1.39 -10.91
N LEU A 341 -14.25 -2.49 -10.17
CA LEU A 341 -13.08 -2.71 -9.32
C LEU A 341 -12.01 -3.47 -10.10
N PHE A 342 -10.78 -2.97 -10.09
CA PHE A 342 -9.69 -3.53 -10.89
C PHE A 342 -8.34 -3.40 -10.18
N ASN A 343 -7.44 -4.32 -10.47
CA ASN A 343 -6.03 -4.29 -10.06
C ASN A 343 -5.15 -4.58 -11.28
N SER A 344 -4.10 -3.79 -11.47
CA SER A 344 -2.96 -4.19 -12.27
C SER A 344 -1.67 -3.90 -11.53
N CYS A 345 -0.75 -4.86 -11.53
CA CYS A 345 0.56 -4.75 -10.89
C CYS A 345 1.63 -5.23 -11.86
N TYR A 346 2.73 -4.46 -11.94
CA TYR A 346 3.96 -4.86 -12.62
C TYR A 346 4.99 -5.26 -11.58
N THR A 347 5.74 -6.31 -11.87
CA THR A 347 6.75 -6.88 -10.98
C THR A 347 8.03 -7.11 -11.74
N PHE A 348 9.09 -6.41 -11.36
CA PHE A 348 10.40 -6.49 -12.00
C PHE A 348 11.22 -7.69 -11.49
N LEU A 349 11.70 -8.50 -12.42
CA LEU A 349 12.60 -9.61 -12.19
C LEU A 349 14.06 -9.20 -12.50
N ALA A 350 14.24 -8.31 -13.47
CA ALA A 350 15.47 -7.62 -13.85
C ALA A 350 15.09 -6.28 -14.54
N PRO A 351 16.02 -5.37 -14.89
CA PRO A 351 15.66 -4.08 -15.51
C PRO A 351 14.78 -4.22 -16.76
N ASP A 352 15.08 -5.18 -17.63
CA ASP A 352 14.37 -5.46 -18.89
C ASP A 352 13.54 -6.75 -18.83
N ASP A 353 13.17 -7.21 -17.63
CA ASP A 353 12.42 -8.44 -17.43
C ASP A 353 11.39 -8.23 -16.33
N ALA A 354 10.12 -8.13 -16.69
CA ALA A 354 9.03 -7.97 -15.74
C ALA A 354 7.84 -8.86 -16.13
N PHE A 355 7.05 -9.20 -15.13
CA PHE A 355 5.76 -9.86 -15.31
C PHE A 355 4.64 -8.94 -14.80
N THR A 356 3.42 -9.16 -15.27
CA THR A 356 2.27 -8.34 -14.88
C THR A 356 1.06 -9.20 -14.57
N ASN A 357 0.13 -8.63 -13.79
CA ASN A 357 -1.21 -9.16 -13.61
C ASN A 357 -2.28 -8.09 -13.86
N ALA A 358 -3.47 -8.55 -14.18
CA ALA A 358 -4.67 -7.75 -14.37
C ALA A 358 -5.86 -8.55 -13.81
N ILE A 359 -6.59 -7.97 -12.86
CA ILE A 359 -7.66 -8.67 -12.15
C ILE A 359 -8.87 -7.75 -12.01
N THR A 360 -10.03 -8.22 -12.45
CA THR A 360 -11.31 -7.54 -12.30
C THR A 360 -12.06 -8.13 -11.12
N PHE A 361 -12.73 -7.27 -10.35
CA PHE A 361 -13.49 -7.66 -9.17
C PHE A 361 -14.91 -7.10 -9.19
N ALA A 362 -15.81 -7.75 -8.48
CA ALA A 362 -17.17 -7.29 -8.25
C ALA A 362 -17.63 -7.56 -6.81
N PRO A 363 -18.53 -6.73 -6.25
CA PRO A 363 -19.24 -7.05 -5.02
C PRO A 363 -20.15 -8.27 -5.19
N GLU A 364 -19.97 -9.30 -4.37
CA GLU A 364 -20.79 -10.52 -4.34
C GLU A 364 -20.92 -11.02 -2.90
N GLY A 365 -22.15 -11.27 -2.45
CA GLY A 365 -22.41 -11.83 -1.12
C GLY A 365 -21.86 -10.98 0.04
N GLY A 366 -21.83 -9.66 -0.11
CA GLY A 366 -21.26 -8.74 0.89
C GLY A 366 -19.73 -8.71 0.94
N LYS A 367 -19.03 -9.32 -0.04
CA LYS A 367 -17.58 -9.32 -0.16
C LYS A 367 -17.17 -8.85 -1.56
N ILE A 368 -15.91 -8.52 -1.75
CA ILE A 368 -15.34 -8.27 -3.09
C ILE A 368 -14.75 -9.59 -3.61
N LYS A 369 -15.19 -10.02 -4.79
CA LYS A 369 -14.83 -11.29 -5.41
C LYS A 369 -14.18 -11.11 -6.78
N THR A 370 -13.24 -12.00 -7.08
CA THR A 370 -12.57 -12.04 -8.39
C THR A 370 -13.57 -12.45 -9.46
N VAL A 371 -13.64 -11.67 -10.54
CA VAL A 371 -14.45 -11.96 -11.73
C VAL A 371 -13.57 -12.54 -12.83
N GLU A 372 -12.44 -11.89 -13.10
CA GLU A 372 -11.51 -12.27 -14.16
C GLU A 372 -10.09 -12.04 -13.68
N THR A 373 -9.17 -12.94 -14.07
CA THR A 373 -7.76 -12.85 -13.72
C THR A 373 -6.89 -13.15 -14.92
N PHE A 374 -5.85 -12.33 -15.08
CA PHE A 374 -4.74 -12.51 -15.99
C PHE A 374 -3.44 -12.36 -15.20
N ILE A 375 -2.49 -13.24 -15.48
CA ILE A 375 -1.10 -13.12 -15.06
C ILE A 375 -0.21 -13.62 -16.20
N SER A 376 0.94 -12.97 -16.36
CA SER A 376 2.03 -13.45 -17.22
C SER A 376 2.37 -14.92 -16.92
N LYS A 377 2.86 -15.63 -17.94
CA LYS A 377 3.16 -17.07 -17.85
C LYS A 377 4.66 -17.34 -17.85
N VAL A 378 5.04 -18.42 -17.17
CA VAL A 378 6.39 -18.99 -17.27
C VAL A 378 6.67 -19.34 -18.74
N GLY A 379 7.89 -19.05 -19.20
CA GLY A 379 8.31 -19.34 -20.58
C GLY A 379 7.86 -18.31 -21.63
N GLU A 380 7.24 -17.19 -21.24
CA GLU A 380 7.05 -16.05 -22.16
C GLU A 380 8.38 -15.62 -22.78
N SER A 381 8.38 -15.12 -24.03
CA SER A 381 9.62 -14.76 -24.71
C SER A 381 10.31 -13.55 -24.05
N ALA A 382 11.62 -13.40 -24.26
CA ALA A 382 12.36 -12.25 -23.75
C ALA A 382 11.81 -10.90 -24.29
N GLU A 383 11.27 -10.89 -25.51
CA GLU A 383 10.61 -9.71 -26.08
C GLU A 383 9.34 -9.33 -25.31
N VAL A 384 8.50 -10.30 -24.96
CA VAL A 384 7.28 -10.07 -24.17
C VAL A 384 7.65 -9.49 -22.81
N ARG A 385 8.60 -10.11 -22.09
CA ARG A 385 9.01 -9.66 -20.76
C ARG A 385 9.64 -8.26 -20.77
N ARG A 386 10.43 -7.93 -21.80
CA ARG A 386 10.97 -6.58 -22.00
C ARG A 386 9.87 -5.56 -22.27
N ARG A 387 8.91 -5.90 -23.13
CA ARG A 387 7.76 -5.03 -23.39
C ARG A 387 6.94 -4.80 -22.11
N THR A 388 6.74 -5.82 -21.29
CA THR A 388 6.08 -5.70 -19.98
C THR A 388 6.85 -4.75 -19.04
N ALA A 389 8.17 -4.83 -19.00
CA ALA A 389 9.01 -3.91 -18.22
C ALA A 389 8.85 -2.45 -18.69
N HIS A 390 8.87 -2.20 -19.99
CA HIS A 390 8.63 -0.85 -20.54
C HIS A 390 7.21 -0.33 -20.25
N GLN A 391 6.19 -1.19 -20.30
CA GLN A 391 4.81 -0.81 -19.97
C GLN A 391 4.67 -0.37 -18.51
N ALA A 392 5.48 -0.92 -17.61
CA ALA A 392 5.46 -0.57 -16.19
C ALA A 392 5.78 0.92 -15.96
N ASP A 393 6.69 1.53 -16.74
CA ASP A 393 6.99 2.96 -16.62
C ASP A 393 5.83 3.85 -17.07
N GLY A 394 5.16 3.47 -18.17
CA GLY A 394 3.94 4.14 -18.63
C GLY A 394 2.81 4.02 -17.61
N TRP A 395 2.64 2.83 -17.03
CA TRP A 395 1.71 2.59 -15.94
C TRP A 395 2.02 3.48 -14.74
N TYR A 396 3.28 3.54 -14.28
CA TYR A 396 3.67 4.33 -13.11
C TYR A 396 3.33 5.80 -13.31
N SER A 397 3.73 6.36 -14.46
CA SER A 397 3.54 7.78 -14.78
C SER A 397 2.05 8.14 -14.86
N ALA A 398 1.26 7.36 -15.59
CA ALA A 398 -0.19 7.57 -15.70
C ALA A 398 -0.88 7.40 -14.34
N PHE A 399 -0.49 6.40 -13.57
CA PHE A 399 -1.06 6.10 -12.26
C PHE A 399 -0.78 7.19 -11.24
N THR A 400 0.45 7.70 -11.13
CA THR A 400 0.77 8.77 -10.18
C THR A 400 0.15 10.09 -10.59
N ALA A 401 0.07 10.40 -11.89
CA ALA A 401 -0.67 11.55 -12.39
C ALA A 401 -2.17 11.48 -12.03
N ASP A 402 -2.79 10.30 -12.14
CA ASP A 402 -4.17 10.03 -11.73
C ASP A 402 -4.38 10.23 -10.22
N VAL A 403 -3.43 9.80 -9.38
CA VAL A 403 -3.56 9.93 -7.92
C VAL A 403 -3.33 11.36 -7.43
N PHE A 404 -2.25 12.00 -7.88
CA PHE A 404 -1.79 13.28 -7.30
C PHE A 404 -2.23 14.51 -8.09
N GLY A 405 -2.85 14.35 -9.26
CA GLY A 405 -3.39 15.47 -10.04
C GLY A 405 -2.35 16.23 -10.87
N GLU A 406 -1.15 15.66 -11.03
CA GLU A 406 -0.15 16.20 -11.95
C GLU A 406 -0.69 16.12 -13.39
N GLY A 407 -0.51 17.19 -14.17
CA GLY A 407 -0.99 17.22 -15.55
C GLY A 407 -0.10 16.33 -16.41
N SER A 408 -0.72 15.52 -17.28
CA SER A 408 -0.03 14.81 -18.35
C SER A 408 0.60 15.76 -19.35
#